data_AF-A0A1Q7N2U0-F1
#
_entry.id   AF-A0A1Q7N2U0-F1
#
_cell.length_a   1.000
_cell.length_b   1.000
_cell.length_c   1.000
_cell.angle_alpha   90.00
_cell.angle_beta   90.00
_cell.angle_gamma   90.00
#
_symmetry.space_group_name_H-M   'P 1'
#
loop_
_entity.id
_entity.type
_entity.pdbx_description
1 polymer ?
#
loop_
_entity_poly.entity_id
_entity_poly.type
_entity_poly.pdbx_seq_one_letter_code
_entity_poly.pdbx_strand_id
1 'polypeptide(L)'
;MESTINPHDSPRRCTRIRTQIPLRLTRLDTAVRTSERCYTLVVNPQGCGVRLSTPLEAGVPVQLDELPGGTSTTARVANCVPLGSGGKYWLVGLALDQPGNVWCIRPEPADWGREPDVAVPTVVVAAPTKKNEWPYSQFSDKGEFHPGRK
;
A
#
# COMPACT_ATOMS: atom_id res chain seq x y z
N MET A 1 24.97 -15.48 -20.40
CA MET A 1 24.18 -14.24 -20.55
C MET A 1 23.53 -14.00 -19.20
N GLU A 2 24.22 -13.26 -18.34
CA GLU A 2 23.89 -13.12 -16.92
C GLU A 2 23.05 -11.85 -16.75
N SER A 3 21.75 -12.04 -16.48
CA SER A 3 20.81 -10.93 -16.30
C SER A 3 20.93 -10.40 -14.87
N THR A 4 21.57 -9.24 -14.72
CA THR A 4 21.60 -8.46 -13.48
C THR A 4 20.18 -8.07 -13.08
N ILE A 5 19.61 -8.78 -12.10
CA ILE A 5 18.34 -8.38 -11.47
C ILE A 5 18.69 -7.30 -10.44
N ASN A 6 18.39 -6.05 -10.78
CA ASN A 6 18.48 -4.95 -9.82
C ASN A 6 17.55 -5.23 -8.63
N PRO A 7 18.03 -5.24 -7.37
CA PRO A 7 17.23 -5.58 -6.18
C PRO A 7 16.17 -4.52 -5.80
N HIS A 8 15.93 -3.52 -6.67
CA HIS A 8 14.97 -2.44 -6.46
C HIS A 8 13.72 -2.51 -7.34
N ASP A 9 13.62 -3.50 -8.24
CA ASP A 9 12.40 -3.74 -9.01
C ASP A 9 11.66 -4.93 -8.39
N SER A 10 10.85 -4.65 -7.36
CA SER A 10 9.86 -5.63 -6.93
C SER A 10 8.86 -5.80 -8.08
N PRO A 11 8.76 -6.98 -8.72
CA PRO A 11 7.85 -7.18 -9.83
C PRO A 11 6.43 -6.83 -9.36
N ARG A 12 5.75 -6.01 -10.15
CA ARG A 12 4.41 -5.50 -9.82
C ARG A 12 3.47 -6.70 -9.66
N ARG A 13 2.96 -6.89 -8.45
CA ARG A 13 2.19 -8.09 -8.06
C ARG A 13 0.82 -8.20 -8.73
N CYS A 14 0.28 -7.11 -9.28
CA CYS A 14 -1.02 -7.08 -9.94
C CYS A 14 -1.05 -6.08 -11.10
N THR A 15 -1.78 -6.45 -12.17
CA THR A 15 -2.11 -5.55 -13.28
C THR A 15 -2.84 -4.31 -12.77
N ARG A 16 -2.43 -3.12 -13.23
CA ARG A 16 -3.06 -1.84 -12.89
C ARG A 16 -3.76 -1.27 -14.11
N ILE A 17 -5.02 -0.89 -13.95
CA ILE A 17 -5.83 -0.35 -15.04
C ILE A 17 -6.00 1.14 -14.84
N ARG A 18 -5.71 1.92 -15.89
CA ARG A 18 -6.00 3.36 -15.91
C ARG A 18 -7.44 3.56 -16.32
N THR A 19 -8.24 4.07 -15.41
CA THR A 19 -9.67 4.31 -15.63
C THR A 19 -10.13 5.44 -14.72
N GLN A 20 -11.20 6.12 -15.13
CA GLN A 20 -11.84 7.20 -14.39
C GLN A 20 -13.19 6.72 -13.86
N ILE A 21 -13.18 6.24 -12.62
CA ILE A 21 -14.40 5.82 -11.92
C ILE A 21 -14.75 6.93 -10.92
N PRO A 22 -15.94 7.53 -10.99
CA PRO A 22 -16.40 8.47 -9.99
C PRO A 22 -16.63 7.75 -8.66
N LEU A 23 -16.18 8.37 -7.56
CA LEU A 23 -16.44 7.88 -6.21
C LEU A 23 -16.51 9.05 -5.24
N ARG A 24 -17.02 8.79 -4.04
CA ARG A 24 -16.94 9.72 -2.92
C ARG A 24 -16.00 9.19 -1.85
N LEU A 25 -15.00 9.99 -1.52
CA LEU A 25 -14.03 9.69 -0.49
C LEU A 25 -14.42 10.44 0.78
N THR A 26 -14.58 9.71 1.88
CA THR A 26 -14.90 10.26 3.19
C THR A 26 -13.76 9.97 4.17
N ARG A 27 -13.19 11.00 4.79
CA ARG A 27 -12.17 10.83 5.84
C ARG A 27 -12.83 10.36 7.14
N LEU A 28 -12.23 9.37 7.81
CA LEU A 28 -12.73 8.79 9.06
C LEU A 28 -11.91 9.19 10.31
N ASP A 29 -10.79 9.87 10.13
CA ASP A 29 -9.84 10.27 11.18
C ASP A 29 -10.36 11.37 12.13
N THR A 30 -11.20 12.28 11.63
CA THR A 30 -11.66 13.44 12.38
C THR A 30 -13.09 13.27 12.88
N ALA A 31 -13.41 13.86 14.05
CA ALA A 31 -14.79 13.90 14.58
C ALA A 31 -15.79 14.52 13.57
N VAL A 32 -15.29 15.39 12.70
CA VAL A 32 -16.04 15.92 11.54
C VAL A 32 -15.73 15.06 10.32
N ARG A 33 -16.76 14.42 9.73
CA ARG A 33 -16.60 13.70 8.46
C ARG A 33 -16.51 14.70 7.32
N THR A 34 -15.34 14.78 6.70
CA THR A 34 -15.16 15.51 5.43
C THR A 34 -15.26 14.52 4.29
N SER A 35 -16.14 14.79 3.33
CA SER A 35 -16.28 13.99 2.10
C SER A 35 -16.02 14.82 0.86
N GLU A 36 -15.22 14.29 -0.06
CA GLU A 36 -14.90 14.90 -1.36
C GLU A 36 -15.26 13.93 -2.49
N ARG A 37 -15.88 14.42 -3.57
CA ARG A 37 -16.10 13.64 -4.79
C ARG A 37 -14.85 13.71 -5.66
N CYS A 38 -14.37 12.54 -6.09
CA CYS A 38 -13.18 12.45 -6.92
C CYS A 38 -13.29 11.32 -7.95
N TYR A 39 -12.25 11.18 -8.76
CA TYR A 39 -12.15 10.14 -9.76
C TYR A 39 -10.89 9.31 -9.52
N THR A 40 -11.00 8.01 -9.76
CA THR A 40 -9.81 7.18 -9.88
C THR A 40 -8.99 7.56 -11.12
N LEU A 41 -7.69 7.33 -11.03
CA LEU A 41 -6.74 7.46 -12.14
C LEU A 41 -6.15 6.11 -12.51
N VAL A 42 -5.97 5.26 -11.49
CA VAL A 42 -5.47 3.90 -11.61
C VAL A 42 -6.15 3.04 -10.56
N VAL A 43 -6.53 1.82 -10.91
CA VAL A 43 -7.15 0.86 -9.99
C VAL A 43 -6.50 -0.52 -10.11
N ASN A 44 -6.53 -1.26 -9.01
CA ASN A 44 -6.24 -2.69 -8.95
C ASN A 44 -7.04 -3.30 -7.77
N PRO A 45 -7.02 -4.62 -7.55
CA PRO A 45 -7.77 -5.22 -6.44
C PRO A 45 -7.29 -4.77 -5.07
N GLN A 46 -6.05 -4.29 -4.97
CA GLN A 46 -5.45 -3.88 -3.71
C GLN A 46 -5.77 -2.42 -3.35
N GLY A 47 -6.29 -1.62 -4.29
CA GLY A 47 -6.24 -0.17 -4.14
C GLY A 47 -6.55 0.64 -5.38
N CYS A 48 -6.45 1.95 -5.23
CA CYS A 48 -6.56 2.89 -6.33
C CYS A 48 -5.68 4.12 -6.10
N GLY A 49 -5.40 4.86 -7.16
CA GLY A 49 -4.86 6.21 -7.11
C GLY A 49 -5.95 7.21 -7.47
N VAL A 50 -6.10 8.26 -6.67
CA VAL A 50 -7.06 9.35 -6.90
C VAL A 50 -6.33 10.69 -6.92
N ARG A 51 -6.96 11.69 -7.53
CA ARG A 51 -6.52 13.09 -7.44
C ARG A 51 -7.42 13.84 -6.48
N LEU A 52 -6.83 14.45 -5.45
CA LEU A 52 -7.53 15.24 -4.44
C LEU A 52 -7.08 16.70 -4.44
N SER A 53 -7.95 17.56 -3.93
CA SER A 53 -7.70 19.00 -3.76
C SER A 53 -7.14 19.37 -2.38
N THR A 54 -6.91 18.38 -1.52
CA THR A 54 -6.35 18.53 -0.18
C THR A 54 -5.38 17.36 0.07
N PRO A 55 -4.24 17.58 0.76
CA PRO A 55 -3.32 16.49 1.08
C PRO A 55 -3.93 15.57 2.14
N LEU A 56 -3.63 14.28 2.05
CA LEU A 56 -3.99 13.29 3.04
C LEU A 56 -2.72 12.61 3.55
N GLU A 57 -2.59 12.52 4.87
CA GLU A 57 -1.46 11.84 5.50
C GLU A 57 -1.54 10.33 5.29
N ALA A 58 -0.39 9.67 5.17
CA ALA A 58 -0.32 8.22 5.08
C ALA A 58 -0.84 7.58 6.37
N GLY A 59 -1.59 6.49 6.24
CA GLY A 59 -2.22 5.77 7.34
C GLY A 59 -3.64 6.25 7.69
N VAL A 60 -4.06 7.42 7.21
CA VAL A 60 -5.42 7.95 7.48
C VAL A 60 -6.47 6.97 6.93
N PRO A 61 -7.44 6.53 7.77
CA PRO A 61 -8.55 5.71 7.32
C PRO A 61 -9.55 6.55 6.52
N VAL A 62 -10.00 6.00 5.40
CA VAL A 62 -10.98 6.60 4.51
C VAL A 62 -12.04 5.58 4.12
N GLN A 63 -13.24 6.07 3.87
CA GLN A 63 -14.34 5.30 3.30
C GLN A 63 -14.53 5.71 1.84
N LEU A 64 -14.69 4.72 0.96
CA LEU A 64 -15.01 4.92 -0.44
C LEU A 64 -16.47 4.52 -0.65
N ASP A 65 -17.27 5.49 -1.06
CA ASP A 65 -18.70 5.37 -1.31
C ASP A 65 -19.01 5.62 -2.79
N GLU A 66 -20.24 5.29 -3.20
CA GLU A 66 -20.74 5.48 -4.57
C GLU A 66 -19.88 4.72 -5.61
N LEU A 67 -19.28 3.59 -5.21
CA LEU A 67 -18.52 2.72 -6.11
C LEU A 67 -19.46 2.04 -7.13
N PRO A 68 -18.93 1.65 -8.30
CA PRO A 68 -19.69 0.87 -9.26
C PRO A 68 -20.27 -0.38 -8.60
N GLY A 69 -21.54 -0.67 -8.91
CA GLY A 69 -22.30 -1.73 -8.22
C GLY A 69 -22.97 -1.29 -6.92
N GLY A 70 -22.88 -0.02 -6.53
CA GLY A 70 -23.56 0.52 -5.34
C GLY A 70 -22.92 0.07 -4.02
N THR A 71 -21.67 -0.40 -4.09
CA THR A 71 -20.92 -0.87 -2.92
C THR A 71 -20.19 0.27 -2.23
N SER A 72 -19.77 0.02 -1.00
CA SER A 72 -18.88 0.89 -0.24
C SER A 72 -17.78 0.03 0.38
N THR A 73 -16.58 0.58 0.51
CA THR A 73 -15.44 -0.13 1.09
C THR A 73 -14.59 0.82 1.93
N THR A 74 -13.76 0.24 2.78
CA THR A 74 -12.78 0.97 3.60
C THR A 74 -11.39 0.83 3.00
N ALA A 75 -10.61 1.90 3.15
CA ALA A 75 -9.26 1.98 2.65
C ALA A 75 -8.40 2.84 3.57
N ARG A 76 -7.09 2.75 3.37
CA ARG A 76 -6.09 3.59 4.04
C ARG A 76 -5.26 4.32 3.02
N VAL A 77 -4.84 5.52 3.38
CA VAL A 77 -3.91 6.29 2.55
C VAL A 77 -2.54 5.61 2.59
N ALA A 78 -2.10 5.10 1.45
CA ALA A 78 -0.80 4.45 1.30
C ALA A 78 0.32 5.46 0.99
N ASN A 79 0.02 6.47 0.17
CA ASN A 79 0.96 7.52 -0.18
C ASN A 79 0.23 8.79 -0.63
N CYS A 80 0.85 9.94 -0.49
CA CYS A 80 0.34 11.22 -0.97
C CYS A 80 1.50 12.04 -1.55
N VAL A 81 1.43 12.37 -2.84
CA VAL A 81 2.46 13.15 -3.54
C VAL A 81 1.84 14.39 -4.20
N PRO A 82 2.47 15.57 -4.11
CA PRO A 82 1.98 16.77 -4.78
C PRO A 82 2.06 16.58 -6.30
N LEU A 83 1.01 17.01 -7.00
CA LEU A 83 0.90 16.92 -8.45
C LEU A 83 1.25 18.28 -9.08
N GLY A 84 2.41 18.34 -9.73
CA GLY A 84 2.90 19.53 -10.43
C GLY A 84 3.54 20.58 -9.51
N SER A 85 4.19 21.58 -10.13
CA SER A 85 5.00 22.59 -9.42
C SER A 85 4.18 23.60 -8.60
N GLY A 86 2.85 23.59 -8.74
CA GLY A 86 1.96 24.57 -8.11
C GLY A 86 1.24 24.09 -6.84
N GLY A 87 1.43 22.83 -6.42
CA GLY A 87 0.88 22.30 -5.16
C GLY A 87 -0.65 22.35 -5.01
N LYS A 88 -1.40 22.48 -6.11
CA LYS A 88 -2.86 22.62 -6.09
C LYS A 88 -3.61 21.30 -5.96
N TYR A 89 -2.98 20.20 -6.36
CA TYR A 89 -3.57 18.87 -6.35
C TYR A 89 -2.57 17.87 -5.78
N TRP A 90 -3.09 16.79 -5.21
CA TRP A 90 -2.31 15.68 -4.70
C TRP A 90 -2.75 14.39 -5.37
N LEU A 91 -1.76 13.59 -5.78
CA LEU A 91 -1.98 12.21 -6.17
C LEU A 91 -1.90 11.37 -4.89
N VAL A 92 -3.04 10.78 -4.52
CA VAL A 92 -3.18 10.00 -3.30
C VAL A 92 -3.39 8.54 -3.68
N GLY A 93 -2.49 7.69 -3.22
CA GLY A 93 -2.62 6.24 -3.30
C GLY A 93 -3.41 5.72 -2.11
N LEU A 94 -4.43 4.92 -2.38
CA LEU A 94 -5.30 4.29 -1.40
C LEU A 94 -5.12 2.78 -1.49
N ALA A 95 -4.93 2.14 -0.34
CA ALA A 95 -4.92 0.69 -0.20
C ALA A 95 -6.26 0.26 0.42
N LEU A 96 -6.99 -0.62 -0.25
CA LEU A 96 -8.24 -1.18 0.27
C LEU A 96 -7.93 -2.06 1.49
N ASP A 97 -8.73 -1.96 2.55
CA ASP A 97 -8.60 -2.86 3.70
C ASP A 97 -8.98 -4.30 3.31
N GLN A 98 -9.94 -4.46 2.38
CA GLN A 98 -10.31 -5.73 1.78
C GLN A 98 -10.00 -5.73 0.28
N PRO A 99 -9.02 -6.53 -0.17
CA PRO A 99 -8.72 -6.65 -1.59
C PRO A 99 -9.90 -7.24 -2.38
N GLY A 100 -10.15 -6.70 -3.57
CA GLY A 100 -11.17 -7.24 -4.48
C GLY A 100 -11.50 -6.36 -5.67
N ASN A 101 -12.27 -6.90 -6.62
CA ASN A 101 -12.77 -6.18 -7.79
C ASN A 101 -14.00 -5.32 -7.44
N VAL A 102 -13.86 -4.43 -6.46
CA VAL A 102 -14.89 -3.43 -6.08
C VAL A 102 -15.14 -2.38 -7.17
N TRP A 103 -14.28 -2.37 -8.19
CA TRP A 103 -14.31 -1.46 -9.34
C TRP A 103 -15.20 -1.96 -10.49
N CYS A 104 -15.77 -3.17 -10.36
CA CYS A 104 -16.59 -3.84 -11.38
C CYS A 104 -15.93 -3.90 -12.77
N ILE A 105 -14.61 -4.03 -12.84
CA ILE A 105 -13.91 -4.10 -14.12
C ILE A 105 -14.14 -5.47 -14.76
N ARG A 106 -14.59 -5.45 -16.01
CA ARG A 106 -14.79 -6.62 -16.87
C ARG A 106 -14.24 -6.34 -18.28
N PRO A 107 -13.55 -7.28 -18.93
CA PRO A 107 -13.07 -8.56 -18.36
C PRO A 107 -12.04 -8.35 -17.25
N GLU A 108 -12.05 -9.23 -16.25
CA GLU A 108 -11.12 -9.14 -15.12
C GLU A 108 -9.73 -9.64 -15.55
N PRO A 109 -8.64 -8.89 -15.28
CA PRO A 109 -7.28 -9.38 -15.54
C PRO A 109 -6.99 -10.67 -14.78
N ALA A 110 -6.25 -11.59 -15.42
CA ALA A 110 -5.93 -12.89 -14.83
C ALA A 110 -5.22 -12.79 -13.46
N ASP A 111 -4.44 -11.74 -13.23
CA ASP A 111 -3.68 -11.51 -12.00
C ASP A 111 -4.49 -10.86 -10.87
N TRP A 112 -5.80 -10.63 -11.04
CA TRP A 112 -6.64 -9.98 -10.02
C TRP A 112 -7.27 -10.96 -9.03
N GLY A 113 -7.56 -12.19 -9.46
CA GLY A 113 -8.06 -13.28 -8.64
C GLY A 113 -6.97 -14.18 -8.07
N ARG A 114 -5.70 -13.94 -8.44
CA ARG A 114 -4.58 -14.56 -7.76
C ARG A 114 -4.43 -13.81 -6.45
N GLU A 115 -4.77 -14.47 -5.33
CA GLU A 115 -4.34 -13.98 -4.02
C GLU A 115 -2.89 -13.56 -4.19
N PRO A 116 -2.46 -12.38 -3.66
CA PRO A 116 -1.03 -12.14 -3.59
C PRO A 116 -0.51 -13.42 -2.96
N ASP A 117 0.38 -14.14 -3.66
CA ASP A 117 1.12 -15.21 -3.03
C ASP A 117 1.65 -14.53 -1.80
N VAL A 118 0.96 -14.81 -0.69
CA VAL A 118 1.41 -14.45 0.61
C VAL A 118 2.61 -15.35 0.57
N ALA A 119 3.75 -14.76 0.21
CA ALA A 119 4.88 -14.85 1.08
C ALA A 119 4.35 -14.44 2.46
N VAL A 120 3.55 -15.35 3.04
CA VAL A 120 3.80 -15.82 4.36
C VAL A 120 5.30 -16.02 4.24
N PRO A 121 6.12 -15.40 5.07
CA PRO A 121 7.17 -16.23 5.59
C PRO A 121 6.40 -17.44 6.17
N THR A 122 6.15 -18.44 5.33
CA THR A 122 6.37 -19.82 5.68
C THR A 122 7.81 -19.78 6.13
N VAL A 123 7.98 -19.35 7.39
CA VAL A 123 8.67 -20.13 8.37
C VAL A 123 8.00 -21.51 8.24
N VAL A 124 8.38 -22.25 7.21
CA VAL A 124 8.63 -23.66 7.38
C VAL A 124 9.65 -23.61 8.51
N VAL A 125 9.16 -23.85 9.72
CA VAL A 125 9.98 -24.47 10.75
C VAL A 125 10.29 -25.87 10.20
N ALA A 126 11.00 -25.96 9.07
CA ALA A 126 11.92 -27.04 8.83
C ALA A 126 13.06 -26.70 9.77
N ALA A 127 12.98 -27.27 10.97
CA ALA A 127 14.00 -27.18 11.98
C ALA A 127 15.39 -27.34 11.32
N PRO A 128 16.28 -26.35 11.41
CA PRO A 128 17.68 -26.61 11.11
C PRO A 128 18.24 -27.42 12.28
N THR A 129 18.24 -28.75 12.14
CA THR A 129 19.23 -29.58 12.83
C THR A 129 20.60 -29.20 12.27
N LYS A 130 21.20 -28.14 12.83
CA LYS A 130 22.66 -27.94 12.90
C LYS A 130 22.92 -26.78 13.86
N LYS A 131 23.62 -27.12 14.95
CA LYS A 131 24.15 -26.20 15.95
C LYS A 131 25.00 -25.13 15.25
N ASN A 132 24.77 -23.88 15.65
CA ASN A 132 25.61 -22.69 15.40
C ASN A 132 25.47 -21.95 14.07
N GLU A 133 24.30 -21.38 13.77
CA GLU A 133 24.25 -20.03 13.18
C GLU A 133 22.81 -19.50 13.15
N TRP A 134 22.52 -18.51 13.99
CA TRP A 134 21.39 -17.61 13.83
C TRP A 134 21.87 -16.16 13.96
N PRO A 135 21.33 -15.22 13.16
CA PRO A 135 21.98 -13.97 12.77
C PRO A 135 21.69 -12.79 13.73
N TYR A 136 21.60 -13.05 15.03
CA TYR A 136 21.34 -12.01 16.04
C TYR A 136 22.62 -11.47 16.73
N SER A 137 23.80 -11.98 16.36
CA SER A 137 25.08 -11.53 16.94
C SER A 137 25.72 -10.32 16.23
N GLN A 138 25.01 -9.69 15.28
CA GLN A 138 25.59 -8.56 14.54
C GLN A 138 25.14 -7.17 15.05
N PHE A 139 24.30 -7.11 16.08
CA PHE A 139 23.95 -5.86 16.74
C PHE A 139 24.10 -5.99 18.26
N SER A 140 25.04 -5.23 18.79
CA SER A 140 25.35 -5.00 20.21
C SER A 140 26.33 -5.97 20.86
N ASP A 141 27.63 -5.65 20.78
CA ASP A 141 28.43 -5.36 21.99
C ASP A 141 29.77 -4.69 21.62
N LYS A 142 29.76 -3.36 21.43
CA LYS A 142 30.91 -2.50 21.75
C LYS A 142 30.53 -1.02 21.68
N GLY A 143 29.72 -0.63 22.65
CA GLY A 143 29.47 0.77 23.00
C GLY A 143 29.76 0.98 24.47
N GLU A 144 30.97 0.69 24.94
CA GLU A 144 31.37 1.10 26.30
C GLU A 144 31.83 2.56 26.27
N PHE A 145 30.93 3.45 26.70
CA PHE A 145 31.26 4.71 27.32
C PHE A 145 31.03 4.54 28.82
N HIS A 146 32.10 4.53 29.61
CA HIS A 146 32.01 4.65 31.07
C HIS A 146 32.84 5.86 31.54
N PRO A 147 32.22 6.83 32.22
CA PRO A 147 32.89 7.99 32.80
C PRO A 147 33.46 7.65 34.20
N GLY A 148 34.62 8.23 34.56
CA GLY A 148 34.97 8.55 35.96
C GLY A 148 36.09 7.76 36.65
N ARG A 149 37.31 8.33 36.60
CA ARG A 149 38.16 8.80 37.73
C ARG A 149 38.33 7.90 38.98
N LYS A 150 39.57 7.48 39.25
CA LYS A 150 40.37 7.93 40.42
C LYS A 150 41.86 7.70 40.20
#